data_AF-C0K025-F1
#
_entry.id   AF-C0K025-F1
#
_cell.length_a   1.000
_cell.length_b   1.000
_cell.length_c   1.000
_cell.angle_alpha   90.00
_cell.angle_beta   90.00
_cell.angle_gamma   90.00
#
_symmetry.space_group_name_H-M   'P 1'
#
loop_
_entity.id
_entity.type
_entity.pdbx_description
1 polymer ?
#
loop_
_entity_poly.entity_id
_entity_poly.type
_entity_poly.pdbx_seq_one_letter_code
_entity_poly.pdbx_strand_id
1 'polypeptide(L)'
;MANKLIFVAIIASLFLIACTNSNSNNSSSNVSYSISGDTININSKNGTPVNVSLTIVDESISFSTDGSGKYTILSIIRQRSQNKNDIALNAAKNNNKISATIKVADFPDTTISIVLTPFQTAKSASISGNCAPLISKSEDPNFDVNLKKWLFRKGEHLEEDVINQVIGIAKSLNQSGYVDYITSAQIPVLQSFSGNSYAVSSNMKADHYVLFACNSQKEIDDFVEEIVSNNYELTSNSLNGRMNCFRPSNGNGYRCITLIGINKDWSYQQVPLGLIAIDNIPPTESFSDNTSDYSSITLKDNVRIYLPSNKPTIYGNASISVPHWDGNGLSCNVTFRLSFSGDVKSFTIKRTPDLCYHYGSSMGYYEKTTPQNKTIYTKDITSPHTFTYTLHFEGGDNLIPYEIEDYHGNRVEGKLNVRAEFVRNNAPTIENNIDIYN
;
A
#
# COMPACT_ATOMS: atom_id res chain seq x y z
N MET A 1 65.69 33.74 -54.86
CA MET A 1 65.36 32.53 -54.07
C MET A 1 65.46 32.71 -52.54
N ALA A 2 65.89 33.87 -52.01
CA ALA A 2 66.01 34.08 -50.55
C ALA A 2 64.67 34.34 -49.82
N ASN A 3 63.67 34.96 -50.46
CA ASN A 3 62.40 35.31 -49.78
C ASN A 3 61.42 34.13 -49.59
N LYS A 4 61.56 33.02 -50.32
CA LYS A 4 60.72 31.83 -50.12
C LYS A 4 61.18 30.96 -48.96
N LEU A 5 62.48 30.95 -48.65
CA LEU A 5 63.03 30.20 -47.51
C LEU A 5 62.69 30.85 -46.16
N ILE A 6 62.61 32.18 -46.10
CA ILE A 6 62.21 32.91 -44.88
C ILE A 6 60.73 32.66 -44.56
N PHE A 7 59.86 32.63 -45.56
CA PHE A 7 58.42 32.39 -45.36
C PHE A 7 58.13 30.96 -44.87
N VAL A 8 58.86 29.96 -45.37
CA VAL A 8 58.73 28.57 -44.91
C VAL A 8 59.29 28.39 -43.50
N ALA A 9 60.37 29.08 -43.14
CA ALA A 9 60.93 29.06 -41.78
C ALA A 9 60.01 29.74 -40.75
N ILE A 10 59.31 30.81 -41.13
CA ILE A 10 58.34 31.50 -40.25
C ILE A 10 57.08 30.64 -40.04
N ILE A 11 56.57 29.98 -41.08
CA ILE A 11 55.42 29.07 -40.96
C ILE A 11 55.79 27.81 -40.13
N ALA A 12 57.00 27.27 -40.31
CA ALA A 12 57.48 26.13 -39.53
C ALA A 12 57.71 26.48 -38.04
N SER A 13 58.15 27.71 -37.74
CA SER A 13 58.30 28.18 -36.34
C SER A 13 56.96 28.55 -35.70
N LEU A 14 55.95 29.00 -36.47
CA LEU A 14 54.57 29.19 -35.99
C LEU A 14 53.86 27.85 -35.68
N PHE A 15 54.17 26.77 -36.42
CA PHE A 15 53.63 25.44 -36.11
C PHE A 15 54.31 24.75 -34.92
N LEU A 16 55.58 25.07 -34.62
CA LEU A 16 56.30 24.49 -33.47
C LEU A 16 56.00 25.19 -32.14
N ILE A 17 55.45 26.40 -32.14
CA ILE A 17 55.05 27.13 -30.92
C ILE A 17 53.59 26.84 -30.53
N ALA A 18 52.78 26.25 -31.42
CA ALA A 18 51.39 25.87 -31.12
C ALA A 18 51.25 24.53 -30.35
N CYS A 19 52.35 23.84 -30.04
CA CYS A 19 52.33 22.54 -29.34
C CYS A 19 53.05 22.52 -27.97
N THR A 20 53.39 23.68 -27.39
CA THR A 20 53.96 23.74 -26.04
C THR A 20 53.41 24.92 -25.25
N ASN A 21 52.18 24.77 -24.76
CA ASN A 21 51.75 25.18 -23.42
C ASN A 21 50.23 24.94 -23.29
N SER A 22 49.86 23.69 -23.06
CA SER A 22 48.73 23.42 -22.18
C SER A 22 49.36 22.85 -20.92
N ASN A 23 49.59 23.75 -19.95
CA ASN A 23 49.84 23.35 -18.58
C ASN A 23 48.82 22.27 -18.25
N SER A 24 49.30 21.04 -18.00
CA SER A 24 48.54 20.04 -17.29
C SER A 24 48.35 20.55 -15.86
N ASN A 25 47.43 21.49 -15.68
CA ASN A 25 46.63 21.42 -14.48
C ASN A 25 45.92 20.07 -14.59
N ASN A 26 46.49 19.07 -13.94
CA ASN A 26 45.72 18.00 -13.35
C ASN A 26 44.70 18.66 -12.41
N SER A 27 43.65 19.28 -12.96
CA SER A 27 42.35 19.11 -12.38
C SER A 27 42.07 17.62 -12.53
N SER A 28 42.42 16.84 -11.51
CA SER A 28 41.67 15.61 -11.29
C SER A 28 40.23 16.06 -11.31
N SER A 29 39.49 15.81 -12.40
CA SER A 29 38.13 16.30 -12.50
C SER A 29 37.43 15.77 -11.26
N ASN A 30 36.91 16.68 -10.42
CA ASN A 30 36.21 16.27 -9.22
C ASN A 30 34.99 15.40 -9.59
N VAL A 31 34.60 15.40 -10.85
CA VAL A 31 33.56 14.57 -11.43
C VAL A 31 34.19 13.47 -12.29
N SER A 32 33.73 12.24 -12.16
CA SER A 32 33.87 11.20 -13.17
C SER A 32 32.49 10.68 -13.57
N TYR A 33 32.35 10.19 -14.80
CA TYR A 33 31.10 9.59 -15.25
C TYR A 33 31.35 8.33 -16.06
N SER A 34 30.36 7.44 -16.06
CA SER A 34 30.33 6.26 -16.92
C SER A 34 28.90 5.98 -17.37
N ILE A 35 28.75 5.41 -18.55
CA ILE A 35 27.46 5.00 -19.09
C ILE A 35 27.49 3.48 -19.26
N SER A 36 26.48 2.81 -18.72
CA SER A 36 26.29 1.36 -18.85
C SER A 36 24.85 1.09 -19.25
N GLY A 37 24.65 0.62 -20.49
CA GLY A 37 23.30 0.49 -21.06
C GLY A 37 22.61 1.84 -21.14
N ASP A 38 21.45 1.98 -20.50
CA ASP A 38 20.64 3.19 -20.42
C ASP A 38 20.93 4.03 -19.16
N THR A 39 21.92 3.65 -18.36
CA THR A 39 22.19 4.25 -17.05
C THR A 39 23.43 5.12 -17.07
N ILE A 40 23.28 6.37 -16.63
CA ILE A 40 24.34 7.35 -16.41
C ILE A 40 24.75 7.29 -14.95
N ASN A 41 26.00 6.91 -14.68
CA ASN A 41 26.60 6.94 -13.35
C ASN A 41 27.51 8.17 -13.25
N ILE A 42 27.24 9.05 -12.29
CA ILE A 42 28.04 10.25 -12.02
C ILE A 42 28.65 10.09 -10.64
N ASN A 43 29.94 10.38 -10.52
CA ASN A 43 30.64 10.40 -9.25
C ASN A 43 31.33 11.75 -9.07
N SER A 44 30.86 12.55 -8.12
CA SER A 44 31.40 13.88 -7.82
C SER A 44 32.03 13.90 -6.43
N LYS A 45 33.36 14.06 -6.38
CA LYS A 45 34.12 14.32 -5.16
C LYS A 45 33.58 15.59 -4.50
N ASN A 46 33.31 15.48 -3.19
CA ASN A 46 32.79 16.54 -2.33
C ASN A 46 31.36 17.01 -2.66
N GLY A 47 30.55 16.22 -3.38
CA GLY A 47 29.14 16.53 -3.60
C GLY A 47 28.90 17.77 -4.47
N THR A 48 29.86 18.13 -5.32
CA THR A 48 29.74 19.29 -6.20
C THR A 48 28.63 19.03 -7.23
N PRO A 49 27.68 19.96 -7.44
CA PRO A 49 26.63 19.78 -8.41
C PRO A 49 27.17 19.58 -9.83
N VAL A 50 26.60 18.62 -10.56
CA VAL A 50 27.01 18.32 -11.93
C VAL A 50 25.84 18.55 -12.88
N ASN A 51 26.04 19.44 -13.85
CA ASN A 51 25.09 19.69 -14.92
C ASN A 51 25.18 18.58 -15.97
N VAL A 52 24.02 18.04 -16.32
CA VAL A 52 23.84 17.02 -17.34
C VAL A 52 22.79 17.52 -18.33
N SER A 53 23.08 17.43 -19.62
CA SER A 53 22.09 17.64 -20.67
C SER A 53 21.97 16.40 -21.54
N LEU A 54 20.74 16.03 -21.84
CA LEU A 54 20.34 14.90 -22.65
C LEU A 54 19.61 15.44 -23.87
N THR A 55 20.16 15.23 -25.06
CA THR A 55 19.50 15.58 -26.33
C THR A 55 18.96 14.33 -26.98
N ILE A 56 17.64 14.30 -27.23
CA ILE A 56 16.94 13.19 -27.87
C ILE A 56 16.02 13.74 -28.94
N VAL A 57 16.16 13.22 -30.17
CA VAL A 57 15.51 13.77 -31.37
C VAL A 57 15.86 15.26 -31.45
N ASP A 58 14.91 16.15 -31.16
CA ASP A 58 15.08 17.61 -31.20
C ASP A 58 14.87 18.29 -29.84
N GLU A 59 14.72 17.51 -28.75
CA GLU A 59 14.54 18.03 -27.41
C GLU A 59 15.84 17.94 -26.60
N SER A 60 16.21 19.05 -25.95
CA SER A 60 17.31 19.10 -25.00
C SER A 60 16.78 19.19 -23.57
N ILE A 61 17.04 18.16 -22.77
CA ILE A 61 16.62 18.02 -21.38
C ILE A 61 17.82 18.25 -20.47
N SER A 62 17.82 19.36 -19.74
CA SER A 62 18.90 19.70 -18.80
C SER A 62 18.49 19.45 -17.35
N PHE A 63 19.43 18.94 -16.55
CA PHE A 63 19.26 18.75 -15.12
C PHE A 63 20.58 18.90 -14.36
N SER A 64 20.51 19.33 -13.10
CA SER A 64 21.63 19.31 -12.18
C SER A 64 21.47 18.12 -11.23
N THR A 65 22.59 17.53 -10.86
CA THR A 65 22.66 16.42 -9.90
C THR A 65 23.42 16.88 -8.67
N ASP A 66 22.89 16.62 -7.47
CA ASP A 66 23.54 16.99 -6.22
C ASP A 66 24.60 15.94 -5.84
N GLY A 67 25.71 15.95 -6.58
CA GLY A 67 26.84 15.06 -6.37
C GLY A 67 26.74 13.73 -7.12
N SER A 68 27.09 12.62 -6.45
CA SER A 68 27.15 11.29 -7.06
C SER A 68 25.76 10.65 -7.16
N GLY A 69 25.42 10.06 -8.31
CA GLY A 69 24.11 9.45 -8.52
C GLY A 69 24.05 8.54 -9.74
N LYS A 70 22.94 7.79 -9.82
CA LYS A 70 22.62 6.91 -10.95
C LYS A 70 21.30 7.34 -11.56
N TYR A 71 21.29 7.57 -12.87
CA TYR A 71 20.13 8.08 -13.58
C TYR A 71 19.87 7.25 -14.83
N THR A 72 18.67 6.70 -14.97
CA THR A 72 18.30 6.00 -16.22
C THR A 72 17.73 7.01 -17.20
N ILE A 73 18.14 6.92 -18.46
CA ILE A 73 17.72 7.87 -19.49
C ILE A 73 16.21 7.77 -19.71
N LEU A 74 15.64 6.57 -19.64
CA LEU A 74 14.20 6.38 -19.71
C LEU A 74 13.45 7.13 -18.59
N SER A 75 13.97 7.12 -17.35
CA SER A 75 13.35 7.88 -16.26
C SER A 75 13.41 9.39 -16.50
N ILE A 76 14.52 9.88 -17.05
CA ILE A 76 14.70 11.30 -17.39
C ILE A 76 13.68 11.71 -18.46
N ILE A 77 13.53 10.91 -19.54
CA ILE A 77 12.54 11.17 -20.60
C ILE A 77 11.13 11.21 -19.99
N ARG A 78 10.74 10.18 -19.21
CA ARG A 78 9.41 10.10 -18.60
C ARG A 78 9.08 11.34 -17.75
N GLN A 79 10.02 11.78 -16.93
CA GLN A 79 9.81 12.86 -15.97
C GLN A 79 9.90 14.26 -16.59
N ARG A 80 10.80 14.47 -17.57
CA ARG A 80 11.17 15.82 -18.02
C ARG A 80 10.83 16.12 -19.47
N SER A 81 10.69 15.10 -20.33
CA SER A 81 10.36 15.32 -21.74
C SER A 81 8.94 15.85 -21.90
N GLN A 82 8.81 16.93 -22.67
CA GLN A 82 7.55 17.44 -23.18
C GLN A 82 7.18 16.79 -24.52
N ASN A 83 8.16 16.23 -25.24
CA ASN A 83 7.97 15.75 -26.60
C ASN A 83 7.87 14.22 -26.75
N LYS A 84 7.18 13.57 -25.80
CA LYS A 84 7.06 12.10 -25.72
C LYS A 84 6.46 11.46 -26.98
N ASN A 85 5.52 12.13 -27.66
CA ASN A 85 4.91 11.61 -28.87
C ASN A 85 5.92 11.59 -30.04
N ASP A 86 6.78 12.59 -30.17
CA ASP A 86 7.83 12.63 -31.19
C ASP A 86 8.91 11.60 -30.94
N ILE A 87 9.30 11.43 -29.67
CA ILE A 87 10.23 10.38 -29.27
C ILE A 87 9.65 9.00 -29.60
N ALA A 88 8.37 8.76 -29.30
CA ALA A 88 7.70 7.50 -29.62
C ALA A 88 7.62 7.23 -31.14
N LEU A 89 7.27 8.26 -31.92
CA LEU A 89 7.22 8.18 -33.37
C LEU A 89 8.60 7.86 -33.98
N ASN A 90 9.63 8.59 -33.55
CA ASN A 90 11.00 8.38 -34.02
C ASN A 90 11.50 6.97 -33.65
N ALA A 91 11.20 6.51 -32.44
CA ALA A 91 11.56 5.18 -31.99
C ALA A 91 10.88 4.09 -32.84
N ALA A 92 9.57 4.17 -33.05
CA ALA A 92 8.81 3.18 -33.82
C ALA A 92 9.33 3.05 -35.26
N LYS A 93 9.64 4.17 -35.91
CA LYS A 93 10.26 4.20 -37.25
C LYS A 93 11.64 3.55 -37.31
N ASN A 94 12.33 3.43 -36.17
CA ASN A 94 13.71 2.95 -36.06
C ASN A 94 13.81 1.65 -35.25
N ASN A 95 12.86 0.72 -35.41
CA ASN A 95 12.84 -0.57 -34.70
C ASN A 95 12.90 -0.42 -33.19
N ASN A 96 12.09 0.50 -32.66
CA ASN A 96 12.02 0.85 -31.24
C ASN A 96 13.33 1.43 -30.67
N LYS A 97 14.22 1.99 -31.49
CA LYS A 97 15.48 2.59 -31.03
C LYS A 97 15.48 4.10 -31.17
N ILE A 98 16.06 4.78 -30.17
CA ILE A 98 16.37 6.21 -30.24
C ILE A 98 17.85 6.46 -29.98
N SER A 99 18.38 7.51 -30.58
CA SER A 99 19.72 8.01 -30.27
C SER A 99 19.62 9.11 -29.21
N ALA A 100 20.45 9.01 -28.18
CA ALA A 100 20.52 9.97 -27.10
C ALA A 100 21.95 10.49 -26.97
N THR A 101 22.12 11.81 -27.09
CA THR A 101 23.40 12.48 -26.88
C THR A 101 23.45 13.04 -25.48
N ILE A 102 24.41 12.61 -24.69
CA ILE A 102 24.57 12.95 -23.28
C ILE A 102 25.81 13.82 -23.15
N LYS A 103 25.64 14.98 -22.52
CA LYS A 103 26.71 15.89 -22.17
C LYS A 103 26.73 16.06 -20.66
N VAL A 104 27.89 15.80 -20.05
CA VAL A 104 28.10 15.88 -18.60
C VAL A 104 29.19 16.93 -18.36
N ALA A 105 28.85 18.05 -17.72
CA ALA A 105 29.79 19.15 -17.48
C ALA A 105 30.61 19.50 -18.74
N ASP A 106 31.94 19.50 -18.62
CA ASP A 106 32.90 19.79 -19.69
C ASP A 106 33.47 18.53 -20.37
N PHE A 107 32.88 17.36 -20.11
CA PHE A 107 33.29 16.13 -20.80
C PHE A 107 32.80 16.11 -22.25
N PRO A 108 33.50 15.38 -23.15
CA PRO A 108 33.03 15.15 -24.50
C PRO A 108 31.64 14.50 -24.52
N ASP A 109 30.81 14.94 -25.46
CA ASP A 109 29.48 14.41 -25.67
C ASP A 109 29.54 12.91 -26.00
N THR A 110 28.71 12.11 -25.35
CA THR A 110 28.58 10.67 -25.61
C THR A 110 27.23 10.38 -26.23
N THR A 111 27.22 9.73 -27.38
CA THR A 111 25.98 9.30 -28.04
C THR A 111 25.75 7.81 -27.80
N ILE A 112 24.55 7.45 -27.35
CA ILE A 112 24.16 6.05 -27.17
C ILE A 112 22.83 5.73 -27.86
N SER A 113 22.64 4.46 -28.20
CA SER A 113 21.36 3.96 -28.74
C SER A 113 20.58 3.26 -27.63
N ILE A 114 19.31 3.64 -27.47
CA ILE A 114 18.42 3.15 -26.42
C ILE A 114 17.25 2.44 -27.08
N VAL A 115 16.93 1.24 -26.61
CA VAL A 115 15.73 0.50 -27.03
C VAL A 115 14.56 0.90 -26.12
N LEU A 116 13.48 1.41 -26.71
CA LEU A 116 12.23 1.72 -26.03
C LEU A 116 11.24 0.57 -26.19
N THR A 117 11.01 -0.18 -25.13
CA THR A 117 10.01 -1.26 -25.16
C THR A 117 8.60 -0.66 -25.20
N PRO A 118 7.79 -0.96 -26.24
CA PRO A 118 6.39 -0.56 -26.27
C PRO A 118 5.66 -1.13 -25.06
N PHE A 119 4.78 -0.34 -24.45
CA PHE A 119 3.88 -0.85 -23.43
C PHE A 119 2.97 -1.90 -24.07
N GLN A 120 3.12 -3.14 -23.64
CA GLN A 120 2.14 -4.16 -23.96
C GLN A 120 0.91 -3.86 -23.11
N THR A 121 -0.25 -3.79 -23.76
CA THR A 121 -1.54 -3.70 -23.09
C THR A 121 -1.55 -4.64 -21.90
N ALA A 122 -2.03 -4.15 -20.74
CA ALA A 122 -2.21 -4.99 -19.58
C ALA A 122 -2.92 -6.27 -20.04
N LYS A 123 -2.38 -7.44 -19.65
CA LYS A 123 -2.96 -8.74 -20.03
C LYS A 123 -4.46 -8.66 -19.79
N SER A 124 -5.27 -8.86 -20.83
CA SER A 124 -6.72 -8.73 -20.69
C SER A 124 -7.16 -9.80 -19.71
N ALA A 125 -7.46 -9.38 -18.50
CA ALA A 125 -7.86 -10.27 -17.44
C ALA A 125 -9.00 -9.63 -16.67
N SER A 126 -10.01 -10.43 -16.36
CA SER A 126 -11.17 -9.99 -15.61
C SER A 126 -11.56 -11.06 -14.61
N ILE A 127 -12.25 -10.61 -13.57
CA ILE A 127 -12.76 -11.44 -12.49
C ILE A 127 -14.22 -11.11 -12.25
N SER A 128 -14.99 -12.13 -11.89
CA SER A 128 -16.34 -12.00 -11.38
C SER A 128 -16.54 -12.89 -10.15
N GLY A 129 -17.32 -12.39 -9.19
CA GLY A 129 -17.49 -13.00 -7.87
C GLY A 129 -17.63 -11.92 -6.80
N ASN A 130 -17.48 -12.31 -5.54
CA ASN A 130 -17.56 -11.40 -4.40
C ASN A 130 -16.25 -10.63 -4.20
N CYS A 131 -15.97 -9.68 -5.10
CA CYS A 131 -14.81 -8.79 -5.09
C CYS A 131 -15.10 -7.50 -5.87
N ALA A 132 -14.36 -6.44 -5.59
CA ALA A 132 -14.36 -5.23 -6.42
C ALA A 132 -13.37 -5.42 -7.59
N PRO A 133 -13.84 -5.59 -8.85
CA PRO A 133 -12.94 -5.84 -9.97
C PRO A 133 -12.02 -4.63 -10.25
N LEU A 134 -10.78 -4.91 -10.61
CA LEU A 134 -9.76 -3.92 -10.96
C LEU A 134 -9.72 -3.69 -12.47
N ILE A 135 -9.42 -2.45 -12.84
CA ILE A 135 -9.13 -2.02 -14.22
C ILE A 135 -7.82 -1.23 -14.24
N SER A 136 -7.09 -1.32 -15.35
CA SER A 136 -5.86 -0.54 -15.55
C SER A 136 -6.19 0.93 -15.77
N LYS A 137 -5.60 1.82 -14.96
CA LYS A 137 -5.73 3.28 -15.07
C LYS A 137 -5.13 3.82 -16.38
N SER A 138 -4.17 3.11 -16.96
CA SER A 138 -3.50 3.49 -18.21
C SER A 138 -4.33 3.26 -19.47
N GLU A 139 -5.50 2.64 -19.34
CA GLU A 139 -6.50 2.53 -20.39
C GLU A 139 -7.37 3.80 -20.44
N ASP A 140 -6.76 4.99 -20.56
CA ASP A 140 -7.53 6.17 -20.96
C ASP A 140 -8.14 5.87 -22.34
N PRO A 141 -9.47 5.72 -22.45
CA PRO A 141 -10.11 5.34 -23.71
C PRO A 141 -9.88 6.37 -24.81
N ASN A 142 -9.46 7.59 -24.46
CA ASN A 142 -9.16 8.64 -25.41
C ASN A 142 -7.69 8.74 -25.80
N PHE A 143 -6.76 8.06 -25.12
CA PHE A 143 -5.32 8.19 -25.42
C PHE A 143 -5.03 7.80 -26.87
N ASP A 144 -5.49 6.62 -27.29
CA ASP A 144 -5.25 6.08 -28.62
C ASP A 144 -5.90 6.98 -29.70
N VAL A 145 -7.10 7.47 -29.43
CA VAL A 145 -7.82 8.40 -30.32
C VAL A 145 -7.07 9.72 -30.45
N ASN A 146 -6.59 10.28 -29.35
CA ASN A 146 -5.87 11.55 -29.34
C ASN A 146 -4.51 11.44 -30.04
N LEU A 147 -3.80 10.33 -29.85
CA LEU A 147 -2.53 10.08 -30.51
C LEU A 147 -2.70 9.86 -32.03
N LYS A 148 -3.75 9.13 -32.45
CA LYS A 148 -4.11 8.99 -33.87
C LYS A 148 -4.46 10.35 -34.50
N LYS A 149 -5.25 11.20 -33.80
CA LYS A 149 -5.53 12.58 -34.24
C LYS A 149 -4.25 13.41 -34.36
N TRP A 150 -3.32 13.25 -33.43
CA TRP A 150 -2.03 13.94 -33.46
C TRP A 150 -1.16 13.49 -34.65
N LEU A 151 -1.06 12.18 -34.92
CA LEU A 151 -0.36 11.64 -36.09
C LEU A 151 -0.93 12.20 -37.41
N PHE A 152 -2.27 12.22 -37.52
CA PHE A 152 -2.96 12.79 -38.66
C PHE A 152 -2.63 14.28 -38.86
N ARG A 153 -2.67 15.08 -37.78
CA ARG A 153 -2.32 16.52 -37.83
C ARG A 153 -0.85 16.76 -38.19
N LYS A 154 0.04 15.83 -37.85
CA LYS A 154 1.46 15.87 -38.19
C LYS A 154 1.74 15.46 -39.65
N GLY A 155 0.74 14.95 -40.37
CA GLY A 155 0.88 14.50 -41.76
C GLY A 155 1.59 13.14 -41.87
N GLU A 156 1.59 12.35 -40.81
CA GLU A 156 2.25 11.04 -40.77
C GLU A 156 1.32 9.95 -41.30
N HIS A 157 1.70 9.33 -42.41
CA HIS A 157 0.99 8.20 -43.02
C HIS A 157 1.75 6.90 -42.72
N LEU A 158 1.30 6.17 -41.71
CA LEU A 158 1.97 4.99 -41.18
C LEU A 158 1.09 3.75 -41.35
N GLU A 159 1.72 2.59 -41.49
CA GLU A 159 1.04 1.30 -41.42
C GLU A 159 0.52 1.02 -40.00
N GLU A 160 -0.52 0.19 -39.88
CA GLU A 160 -1.22 -0.04 -38.62
C GLU A 160 -0.33 -0.66 -37.52
N ASP A 161 0.61 -1.50 -37.92
CA ASP A 161 1.62 -2.08 -37.03
C ASP A 161 2.54 -1.00 -36.43
N VAL A 162 3.02 -0.05 -37.24
CA VAL A 162 3.83 1.08 -36.79
C VAL A 162 2.99 2.00 -35.90
N ILE A 163 1.72 2.26 -36.24
CA ILE A 163 0.80 3.02 -35.38
C ILE A 163 0.67 2.36 -34.01
N ASN A 164 0.50 1.03 -33.96
CA ASN A 164 0.42 0.28 -32.71
C ASN A 164 1.71 0.34 -31.90
N GLN A 165 2.89 0.32 -32.56
CA GLN A 165 4.17 0.55 -31.90
C GLN A 165 4.27 1.95 -31.31
N VAL A 166 3.88 2.99 -32.06
CA VAL A 166 3.87 4.39 -31.58
C VAL A 166 2.98 4.51 -30.35
N ILE A 167 1.77 3.94 -30.37
CA ILE A 167 0.84 3.92 -29.24
C ILE A 167 1.49 3.24 -28.02
N GLY A 168 2.08 2.05 -28.20
CA GLY A 168 2.72 1.32 -27.12
C GLY A 168 3.90 2.10 -26.51
N ILE A 169 4.78 2.67 -27.33
CA ILE A 169 5.93 3.45 -26.84
C ILE A 169 5.45 4.73 -26.15
N ALA A 170 4.48 5.45 -26.73
CA ALA A 170 3.94 6.66 -26.13
C ALA A 170 3.27 6.38 -24.78
N LYS A 171 2.53 5.26 -24.64
CA LYS A 171 2.02 4.80 -23.34
C LYS A 171 3.16 4.54 -22.35
N SER A 172 4.22 3.84 -22.78
CA SER A 172 5.41 3.55 -21.96
C SER A 172 6.12 4.83 -21.48
N LEU A 173 6.18 5.87 -22.30
CA LEU A 173 6.79 7.16 -21.95
C LEU A 173 5.89 8.03 -21.06
N ASN A 174 4.58 7.84 -21.09
CA ASN A 174 3.61 8.56 -20.26
C ASN A 174 3.29 7.87 -18.93
N GLN A 175 3.82 6.66 -18.69
CA GLN A 175 3.68 5.98 -17.42
C GLN A 175 4.45 6.66 -16.29
N SER A 176 3.83 6.69 -15.12
CA SER A 176 4.40 7.18 -13.85
C SER A 176 5.49 6.26 -13.28
N GLY A 177 6.06 5.38 -14.10
CA GLY A 177 6.89 4.25 -13.70
C GLY A 177 6.08 3.02 -13.26
N TYR A 178 4.78 3.16 -13.01
CA TYR A 178 3.90 2.08 -12.55
C TYR A 178 2.77 1.73 -13.54
N VAL A 179 2.34 0.48 -13.54
CA VAL A 179 1.05 0.04 -14.07
C VAL A 179 0.03 0.15 -12.95
N ASP A 180 -0.76 1.21 -13.01
CA ASP A 180 -1.74 1.56 -11.99
C ASP A 180 -3.06 0.81 -12.22
N TYR A 181 -3.62 0.19 -11.18
CA TYR A 181 -4.94 -0.43 -11.15
C TYR A 181 -5.85 0.31 -10.18
N ILE A 182 -7.10 0.49 -10.59
CA ILE A 182 -8.15 1.16 -9.81
C ILE A 182 -9.43 0.33 -9.83
N THR A 183 -10.35 0.60 -8.92
CA THR A 183 -11.73 0.10 -8.98
C THR A 183 -12.71 1.22 -8.70
N SER A 184 -13.89 1.15 -9.31
CA SER A 184 -15.05 1.98 -8.99
C SER A 184 -16.11 1.23 -8.19
N ALA A 185 -15.93 -0.08 -7.99
CA ALA A 185 -16.86 -0.92 -7.25
C ALA A 185 -16.60 -0.81 -5.74
N GLN A 186 -17.63 -1.08 -4.93
CA GLN A 186 -17.50 -1.18 -3.49
C GLN A 186 -16.67 -2.43 -3.14
N ILE A 187 -15.64 -2.23 -2.30
CA ILE A 187 -14.83 -3.35 -1.79
C ILE A 187 -15.69 -4.15 -0.80
N PRO A 188 -15.94 -5.45 -1.05
CA PRO A 188 -16.67 -6.28 -0.09
C PRO A 188 -15.77 -6.65 1.09
N VAL A 189 -16.38 -6.79 2.27
CA VAL A 189 -15.73 -7.26 3.50
C VAL A 189 -16.11 -8.72 3.74
N LEU A 190 -15.11 -9.58 3.94
CA LEU A 190 -15.27 -11.03 4.15
C LEU A 190 -14.63 -11.45 5.48
N GLN A 191 -15.25 -12.39 6.20
CA GLN A 191 -14.57 -13.08 7.31
C GLN A 191 -13.63 -14.18 6.82
N SER A 192 -13.96 -14.83 5.69
CA SER A 192 -13.11 -15.84 5.06
C SER A 192 -13.40 -16.02 3.57
N PHE A 193 -12.46 -16.63 2.84
CA PHE A 193 -12.67 -17.09 1.47
C PHE A 193 -13.44 -18.42 1.38
N SER A 194 -13.75 -19.07 2.50
CA SER A 194 -14.47 -20.34 2.48
C SER A 194 -15.83 -20.16 1.80
N GLY A 195 -16.13 -21.04 0.84
CA GLY A 195 -17.35 -20.96 0.03
C GLY A 195 -17.33 -19.89 -1.07
N ASN A 196 -16.30 -19.04 -1.16
CA ASN A 196 -16.13 -18.09 -2.24
C ASN A 196 -15.26 -18.68 -3.36
N SER A 197 -15.78 -18.63 -4.58
CA SER A 197 -15.02 -18.96 -5.80
C SER A 197 -15.26 -17.87 -6.84
N TYR A 198 -14.32 -17.71 -7.76
CA TYR A 198 -14.30 -16.60 -8.70
C TYR A 198 -14.18 -17.13 -10.13
N ALA A 199 -14.92 -16.56 -11.06
CA ALA A 199 -14.73 -16.85 -12.47
C ALA A 199 -13.74 -15.84 -13.05
N VAL A 200 -12.70 -16.35 -13.71
CA VAL A 200 -11.59 -15.57 -14.25
C VAL A 200 -11.53 -15.76 -15.75
N SER A 201 -11.38 -14.66 -16.48
CA SER A 201 -11.04 -14.70 -17.90
C SER A 201 -9.67 -14.06 -18.06
N SER A 202 -8.74 -14.71 -18.74
CA SER A 202 -7.43 -14.12 -19.04
C SER A 202 -6.81 -14.71 -20.29
N ASN A 203 -6.00 -13.91 -21.00
CA ASN A 203 -5.12 -14.38 -22.07
C ASN A 203 -3.73 -14.85 -21.57
N MET A 204 -3.53 -14.89 -20.24
CA MET A 204 -2.32 -15.40 -19.60
C MET A 204 -2.06 -16.86 -20.02
N LYS A 205 -0.82 -17.16 -20.46
CA LYS A 205 -0.38 -18.52 -20.80
C LYS A 205 0.63 -19.02 -19.76
N ALA A 206 0.24 -20.04 -19.00
CA ALA A 206 1.06 -20.76 -18.03
C ALA A 206 0.65 -22.25 -17.96
N ASP A 207 1.50 -23.07 -17.34
CA ASP A 207 1.19 -24.49 -17.09
C ASP A 207 0.15 -24.66 -15.95
N HIS A 208 0.26 -23.84 -14.91
CA HIS A 208 -0.56 -23.88 -13.71
C HIS A 208 -1.10 -22.48 -13.36
N TYR A 209 -2.35 -22.41 -12.89
CA TYR A 209 -3.04 -21.16 -12.53
C TYR A 209 -3.60 -21.25 -11.11
N VAL A 210 -3.51 -20.15 -10.37
CA VAL A 210 -4.07 -20.03 -9.02
C VAL A 210 -4.46 -18.59 -8.73
N LEU A 211 -5.50 -18.41 -7.91
CA LEU A 211 -5.85 -17.10 -7.36
C LEU A 211 -5.30 -16.99 -5.94
N PHE A 212 -4.60 -15.89 -5.68
CA PHE A 212 -4.03 -15.60 -4.38
C PHE A 212 -4.32 -14.16 -3.97
N ALA A 213 -4.78 -13.98 -2.74
CA ALA A 213 -5.11 -12.69 -2.16
C ALA A 213 -3.96 -12.19 -1.29
N CYS A 214 -3.30 -11.14 -1.75
CA CYS A 214 -2.06 -10.62 -1.18
C CYS A 214 -2.15 -9.12 -0.85
N ASN A 215 -1.29 -8.64 0.06
CA ASN A 215 -1.05 -7.22 0.32
C ASN A 215 0.35 -6.74 -0.09
N SER A 216 1.22 -7.66 -0.51
CA SER A 216 2.62 -7.37 -0.82
C SER A 216 3.19 -8.41 -1.78
N GLN A 217 4.29 -8.06 -2.45
CA GLN A 217 5.00 -9.00 -3.32
C GLN A 217 5.57 -10.18 -2.53
N LYS A 218 6.05 -9.96 -1.31
CA LYS A 218 6.61 -11.02 -0.47
C LYS A 218 5.61 -12.14 -0.21
N GLU A 219 4.34 -11.80 0.06
CA GLU A 219 3.30 -12.82 0.24
C GLU A 219 3.09 -13.66 -1.04
N ILE A 220 3.21 -13.07 -2.23
CA ILE A 220 3.14 -13.81 -3.50
C ILE A 220 4.35 -14.74 -3.66
N ASP A 221 5.56 -14.24 -3.40
CA ASP A 221 6.80 -15.00 -3.57
C ASP A 221 6.83 -16.22 -2.64
N ASP A 222 6.49 -16.02 -1.35
CA ASP A 222 6.42 -17.10 -0.35
C ASP A 222 5.37 -18.16 -0.76
N PHE A 223 4.22 -17.73 -1.28
CA PHE A 223 3.17 -18.64 -1.73
C PHE A 223 3.57 -19.43 -2.99
N VAL A 224 4.23 -18.80 -3.96
CA VAL A 224 4.71 -19.49 -5.16
C VAL A 224 5.77 -20.53 -4.80
N GLU A 225 6.68 -20.22 -3.87
CA GLU A 225 7.67 -21.16 -3.35
C GLU A 225 7.00 -22.39 -2.73
N GLU A 226 5.95 -22.19 -1.91
CA GLU A 226 5.17 -23.28 -1.31
C GLU A 226 4.49 -24.15 -2.38
N ILE A 227 3.82 -23.53 -3.36
CA ILE A 227 3.11 -24.25 -4.43
C ILE A 227 4.08 -25.08 -5.27
N VAL A 228 5.23 -24.53 -5.65
CA VAL A 228 6.26 -25.26 -6.42
C VAL A 228 6.85 -26.41 -5.60
N SER A 229 7.16 -26.17 -4.33
CA SER A 229 7.72 -27.19 -3.43
C SER A 229 6.76 -28.36 -3.20
N ASN A 230 5.46 -28.10 -3.26
CA ASN A 230 4.39 -29.09 -3.10
C ASN A 230 3.84 -29.60 -4.45
N ASN A 231 4.66 -29.61 -5.52
CA ASN A 231 4.30 -30.15 -6.84
C ASN A 231 3.00 -29.56 -7.44
N TYR A 232 2.79 -28.26 -7.26
CA TYR A 232 1.65 -27.50 -7.80
C TYR A 232 0.28 -27.92 -7.24
N GLU A 233 0.25 -28.49 -6.03
CA GLU A 233 -0.99 -28.72 -5.30
C GLU A 233 -1.81 -27.41 -5.20
N LEU A 234 -3.15 -27.48 -5.22
CA LEU A 234 -4.07 -26.33 -5.19
C LEU A 234 -4.19 -25.50 -6.49
N THR A 235 -3.39 -25.78 -7.51
CA THR A 235 -3.48 -25.09 -8.81
C THR A 235 -4.47 -25.76 -9.77
N SER A 236 -4.87 -25.02 -10.80
CA SER A 236 -5.63 -25.54 -11.94
C SER A 236 -4.79 -25.46 -13.21
N ASN A 237 -4.92 -26.44 -14.11
CA ASN A 237 -4.27 -26.41 -15.43
C ASN A 237 -5.11 -25.65 -16.47
N SER A 238 -6.25 -25.07 -16.06
CA SER A 238 -7.15 -24.32 -16.94
C SER A 238 -7.79 -23.14 -16.21
N LEU A 239 -7.99 -22.05 -16.96
CA LEU A 239 -8.81 -20.91 -16.55
C LEU A 239 -10.31 -21.14 -16.78
N ASN A 240 -10.69 -22.26 -17.43
CA ASN A 240 -12.09 -22.59 -17.70
C ASN A 240 -12.77 -23.08 -16.41
N GLY A 241 -13.45 -22.17 -15.71
CA GLY A 241 -14.28 -22.51 -14.55
C GLY A 241 -14.19 -21.49 -13.42
N ARG A 242 -14.68 -21.90 -12.25
CA ARG A 242 -14.55 -21.12 -11.02
C ARG A 242 -13.30 -21.58 -10.28
N MET A 243 -12.50 -20.64 -9.83
CA MET A 243 -11.27 -20.88 -9.07
C MET A 243 -11.48 -20.47 -7.62
N ASN A 244 -10.94 -21.27 -6.70
CA ASN A 244 -10.82 -20.87 -5.30
C ASN A 244 -9.69 -19.84 -5.16
N CYS A 245 -9.83 -18.94 -4.18
CA CYS A 245 -8.81 -17.95 -3.87
C CYS A 245 -8.17 -18.29 -2.53
N PHE A 246 -6.85 -18.31 -2.49
CA PHE A 246 -6.06 -18.61 -1.30
C PHE A 246 -5.48 -17.33 -0.68
N ARG A 247 -5.06 -17.40 0.58
CA ARG A 247 -4.44 -16.29 1.32
C ARG A 247 -3.48 -16.85 2.38
N PRO A 248 -2.58 -16.02 2.92
CA PRO A 248 -1.83 -16.38 4.13
C PRO A 248 -2.77 -16.73 5.29
N SER A 249 -2.42 -17.69 6.13
CA SER A 249 -3.30 -18.23 7.20
C SER A 249 -3.86 -17.16 8.14
N ASN A 250 -3.10 -16.09 8.39
CA ASN A 250 -3.50 -14.94 9.23
C ASN A 250 -3.73 -13.66 8.41
N GLY A 251 -3.97 -13.78 7.11
CA GLY A 251 -4.07 -12.64 6.21
C GLY A 251 -5.32 -11.80 6.46
N ASN A 252 -5.23 -10.75 7.28
CA ASN A 252 -6.31 -9.79 7.56
C ASN A 252 -6.08 -8.45 6.83
N GLY A 253 -7.14 -7.68 6.60
CA GLY A 253 -7.08 -6.35 6.02
C GLY A 253 -7.42 -6.31 4.53
N TYR A 254 -7.09 -5.20 3.88
CA TYR A 254 -7.25 -5.07 2.42
C TYR A 254 -6.32 -6.03 1.69
N ARG A 255 -6.86 -6.71 0.67
CA ARG A 255 -6.15 -7.69 -0.13
C ARG A 255 -6.50 -7.53 -1.61
N CYS A 256 -5.48 -7.69 -2.44
CA CYS A 256 -5.59 -7.78 -3.89
C CYS A 256 -5.66 -9.25 -4.29
N ILE A 257 -6.80 -9.68 -4.85
CA ILE A 257 -6.91 -10.96 -5.55
C ILE A 257 -6.10 -10.84 -6.84
N THR A 258 -5.06 -11.66 -6.93
CA THR A 258 -4.11 -11.69 -8.03
C THR A 258 -4.15 -13.06 -8.69
N LEU A 259 -4.26 -13.08 -10.01
CA LEU A 259 -4.04 -14.30 -10.79
C LEU A 259 -2.55 -14.53 -10.95
N ILE A 260 -2.11 -15.72 -10.56
CA ILE A 260 -0.74 -16.17 -10.69
C ILE A 260 -0.72 -17.33 -11.70
N GLY A 261 0.10 -17.20 -12.73
CA GLY A 261 0.39 -18.26 -13.68
C GLY A 261 1.83 -18.74 -13.49
N ILE A 262 2.01 -20.03 -13.20
CA ILE A 262 3.29 -20.66 -12.88
C ILE A 262 3.63 -21.69 -13.98
N ASN A 263 4.86 -21.65 -14.48
CA ASN A 263 5.37 -22.60 -15.45
C ASN A 263 6.12 -23.76 -14.77
N LYS A 264 6.34 -24.84 -15.53
CA LYS A 264 7.11 -26.02 -15.07
C LYS A 264 8.57 -25.73 -14.73
N ASP A 265 9.13 -24.65 -15.28
CA ASP A 265 10.47 -24.16 -14.97
C ASP A 265 10.51 -23.22 -13.75
N TRP A 266 9.40 -23.14 -13.00
CA TRP A 266 9.19 -22.31 -11.81
C TRP A 266 9.13 -20.81 -12.07
N SER A 267 9.30 -20.37 -13.33
CA SER A 267 9.01 -18.99 -13.69
C SER A 267 7.52 -18.71 -13.52
N TYR A 268 7.18 -17.50 -13.07
CA TYR A 268 5.78 -17.13 -12.88
C TYR A 268 5.50 -15.68 -13.26
N GLN A 269 4.24 -15.45 -13.62
CA GLN A 269 3.67 -14.15 -13.97
C GLN A 269 2.43 -13.88 -13.12
N GLN A 270 2.13 -12.60 -12.88
CA GLN A 270 1.01 -12.20 -12.04
C GLN A 270 0.19 -11.06 -12.68
N VAL A 271 -1.11 -11.03 -12.39
CA VAL A 271 -2.03 -9.97 -12.81
C VAL A 271 -3.02 -9.67 -11.68
N PRO A 272 -3.07 -8.44 -11.14
CA PRO A 272 -4.10 -8.01 -10.21
C PRO A 272 -5.48 -8.06 -10.87
N LEU A 273 -6.47 -8.65 -10.19
CA LEU A 273 -7.82 -8.79 -10.74
C LEU A 273 -8.91 -8.11 -9.91
N GLY A 274 -8.80 -8.12 -8.58
CA GLY A 274 -9.84 -7.58 -7.72
C GLY A 274 -9.36 -7.17 -6.34
N LEU A 275 -10.13 -6.33 -5.67
CA LEU A 275 -9.93 -5.95 -4.28
C LEU A 275 -11.01 -6.57 -3.39
N ILE A 276 -10.58 -6.97 -2.21
CA ILE A 276 -11.44 -7.36 -1.11
C ILE A 276 -10.87 -6.81 0.20
N ALA A 277 -11.70 -6.75 1.23
CA ALA A 277 -11.25 -6.58 2.60
C ALA A 277 -11.53 -7.88 3.35
N ILE A 278 -10.56 -8.34 4.13
CA ILE A 278 -10.77 -9.40 5.11
C ILE A 278 -10.81 -8.73 6.46
N ASP A 279 -11.85 -9.05 7.22
CA ASP A 279 -11.95 -8.66 8.62
C ASP A 279 -12.28 -9.91 9.45
N ASN A 280 -11.25 -10.46 10.07
CA ASN A 280 -11.34 -11.63 10.93
C ASN A 280 -10.64 -11.42 12.29
N ILE A 281 -10.43 -10.17 12.69
CA ILE A 281 -9.74 -9.80 13.93
C ILE A 281 -10.66 -8.89 14.72
N PRO A 282 -10.91 -9.17 16.01
CA PRO A 282 -11.72 -8.30 16.85
C PRO A 282 -11.07 -6.93 17.08
N PRO A 283 -11.84 -5.92 17.54
CA PRO A 283 -11.30 -4.62 17.92
C PRO A 283 -10.10 -4.73 18.85
N THR A 284 -9.08 -3.90 18.59
CA THR A 284 -7.88 -3.88 19.42
C THR A 284 -8.14 -3.09 20.71
N GLU A 285 -7.84 -3.68 21.86
CA GLU A 285 -8.02 -3.09 23.19
C GLU A 285 -6.92 -2.10 23.58
N SER A 286 -6.38 -1.37 22.60
CA SER A 286 -5.36 -0.34 22.81
C SER A 286 -5.44 0.69 21.71
N PHE A 287 -5.37 1.97 22.08
CA PHE A 287 -5.13 3.05 21.11
C PHE A 287 -3.66 3.04 20.71
N SER A 288 -3.29 2.11 19.85
CA SER A 288 -2.08 2.23 19.04
C SER A 288 -2.44 2.92 17.73
N ASP A 289 -1.59 3.83 17.23
CA ASP A 289 -1.70 4.47 15.91
C ASP A 289 -1.48 3.46 14.76
N ASN A 290 -1.99 2.24 14.87
CA ASN A 290 -1.92 1.20 13.86
C ASN A 290 -3.11 1.30 12.90
N THR A 291 -3.49 2.51 12.51
CA THR A 291 -4.18 2.67 11.23
C THR A 291 -3.12 2.45 10.17
N SER A 292 -3.01 1.22 9.65
CA SER A 292 -2.29 0.97 8.42
C SER A 292 -3.08 1.64 7.28
N ASP A 293 -3.04 2.97 7.22
CA ASP A 293 -3.72 3.78 6.22
C ASP A 293 -2.85 3.82 4.96
N TYR A 294 -2.54 2.64 4.43
CA TYR A 294 -1.99 2.57 3.10
C TYR A 294 -3.11 2.85 2.11
N SER A 295 -2.80 3.70 1.13
CA SER A 295 -3.69 4.07 0.03
C SER A 295 -3.49 3.16 -1.19
N SER A 296 -2.50 2.27 -1.15
CA SER A 296 -2.19 1.38 -2.26
C SER A 296 -1.43 0.13 -1.83
N ILE A 297 -1.53 -0.91 -2.66
CA ILE A 297 -0.71 -2.12 -2.63
C ILE A 297 0.26 -2.05 -3.81
N THR A 298 1.54 -2.31 -3.57
CA THR A 298 2.57 -2.34 -4.62
C THR A 298 3.13 -3.73 -4.77
N LEU A 299 3.22 -4.20 -6.01
CA LEU A 299 3.75 -5.51 -6.38
C LEU A 299 4.97 -5.34 -7.32
N LYS A 300 5.65 -6.44 -7.65
CA LYS A 300 6.76 -6.44 -8.62
C LYS A 300 6.32 -5.93 -9.99
N ASP A 301 7.30 -5.66 -10.85
CA ASP A 301 7.10 -5.11 -12.19
C ASP A 301 6.42 -3.73 -12.19
N ASN A 302 6.62 -2.98 -11.10
CA ASN A 302 6.01 -1.67 -10.85
C ASN A 302 4.47 -1.70 -10.99
N VAL A 303 3.83 -2.73 -10.46
CA VAL A 303 2.37 -2.78 -10.42
C VAL A 303 1.88 -2.10 -9.14
N ARG A 304 0.93 -1.17 -9.25
CA ARG A 304 0.35 -0.47 -8.09
C ARG A 304 -1.16 -0.52 -8.15
N ILE A 305 -1.79 -0.95 -7.06
CA ILE A 305 -3.23 -1.06 -6.90
C ILE A 305 -3.69 -0.02 -5.90
N TYR A 306 -4.58 0.88 -6.30
CA TYR A 306 -5.12 1.91 -5.43
C TYR A 306 -6.32 1.42 -4.63
N LEU A 307 -6.33 1.72 -3.33
CA LEU A 307 -7.53 1.63 -2.51
C LEU A 307 -8.31 2.93 -2.63
N PRO A 308 -9.62 2.89 -2.90
CA PRO A 308 -10.43 4.08 -3.06
C PRO A 308 -10.60 4.78 -1.70
N SER A 309 -10.86 6.09 -1.71
CA SER A 309 -11.04 6.88 -0.48
C SER A 309 -12.25 6.47 0.35
N ASN A 310 -13.26 5.86 -0.28
CA ASN A 310 -14.47 5.34 0.36
C ASN A 310 -14.36 3.83 0.71
N LYS A 311 -13.13 3.30 0.86
CA LYS A 311 -12.89 1.92 1.31
C LYS A 311 -13.58 1.66 2.67
N PRO A 312 -14.14 0.45 2.89
CA PRO A 312 -14.85 0.12 4.13
C PRO A 312 -13.90 0.10 5.33
N THR A 313 -14.29 0.70 6.45
CA THR A 313 -13.53 0.62 7.70
C THR A 313 -13.60 -0.81 8.26
N ILE A 314 -12.45 -1.45 8.44
CA ILE A 314 -12.29 -2.86 8.89
C ILE A 314 -11.30 -3.00 10.07
N TYR A 315 -10.99 -1.87 10.70
CA TYR A 315 -10.17 -1.84 11.90
C TYR A 315 -10.83 -0.94 12.93
N GLY A 316 -10.79 -1.36 14.18
CA GLY A 316 -11.35 -0.64 15.31
C GLY A 316 -10.42 -0.69 16.51
N ASN A 317 -10.37 0.43 17.21
CA ASN A 317 -9.71 0.52 18.50
C ASN A 317 -10.77 0.78 19.55
N ALA A 318 -10.67 0.07 20.66
CA ALA A 318 -11.58 0.21 21.78
C ALA A 318 -10.80 0.23 23.09
N SER A 319 -11.34 0.91 24.08
CA SER A 319 -10.86 0.84 25.46
C SER A 319 -12.04 1.02 26.39
N ILE A 320 -12.03 0.24 27.45
CA ILE A 320 -12.99 0.36 28.53
C ILE A 320 -12.24 0.46 29.86
N SER A 321 -12.71 1.35 30.73
CA SER A 321 -12.13 1.54 32.05
C SER A 321 -13.19 1.93 33.07
N VAL A 322 -12.87 1.72 34.35
CA VAL A 322 -13.66 2.21 35.49
C VAL A 322 -12.89 3.37 36.15
N PRO A 323 -13.10 4.63 35.71
CA PRO A 323 -12.38 5.77 36.30
C PRO A 323 -12.77 6.05 37.75
N HIS A 324 -14.00 5.70 38.14
CA HIS A 324 -14.54 5.98 39.47
C HIS A 324 -15.68 5.02 39.80
N TRP A 325 -15.80 4.68 41.07
CA TRP A 325 -16.96 4.01 41.64
C TRP A 325 -17.16 4.48 43.08
N ASP A 326 -18.41 4.44 43.54
CA ASP A 326 -18.77 4.77 44.92
C ASP A 326 -19.98 3.94 45.35
N GLY A 327 -20.17 3.76 46.66
CA GLY A 327 -21.31 3.07 47.24
C GLY A 327 -20.94 2.26 48.48
N ASN A 328 -21.75 1.25 48.77
CA ASN A 328 -21.54 0.35 49.90
C ASN A 328 -21.51 -1.10 49.42
N GLY A 329 -21.19 -2.04 50.32
CA GLY A 329 -21.13 -3.46 50.00
C GLY A 329 -22.46 -4.09 49.58
N LEU A 330 -23.55 -3.31 49.40
CA LEU A 330 -24.82 -3.78 48.84
C LEU A 330 -25.02 -3.28 47.41
N SER A 331 -24.59 -2.04 47.13
CA SER A 331 -24.82 -1.36 45.86
C SER A 331 -23.73 -0.33 45.60
N CYS A 332 -22.97 -0.54 44.53
CA CYS A 332 -21.95 0.35 44.02
C CYS A 332 -22.37 0.95 42.68
N ASN A 333 -22.31 2.26 42.56
CA ASN A 333 -22.47 2.98 41.31
C ASN A 333 -21.12 3.03 40.61
N VAL A 334 -20.94 2.18 39.59
CA VAL A 334 -19.69 2.03 38.88
C VAL A 334 -19.75 2.87 37.61
N THR A 335 -18.82 3.80 37.46
CA THR A 335 -18.74 4.64 36.27
C THR A 335 -17.83 3.97 35.26
N PHE A 336 -18.33 3.75 34.05
CA PHE A 336 -17.57 3.20 32.93
C PHE A 336 -17.23 4.32 31.95
N ARG A 337 -15.99 4.35 31.49
CA ARG A 337 -15.53 5.21 30.39
C ARG A 337 -15.18 4.33 29.20
N LEU A 338 -15.89 4.55 28.10
CA LEU A 338 -15.69 3.90 26.81
C LEU A 338 -14.96 4.86 25.87
N SER A 339 -13.90 4.40 25.25
CA SER A 339 -13.22 5.11 24.16
C SER A 339 -13.17 4.18 22.96
N PHE A 340 -13.59 4.67 21.80
CA PHE A 340 -13.61 3.89 20.56
C PHE A 340 -13.32 4.73 19.32
N SER A 341 -12.86 4.07 18.26
CA SER A 341 -12.72 4.59 16.90
C SER A 341 -12.78 3.44 15.89
N GLY A 342 -12.99 3.77 14.61
CA GLY A 342 -12.99 2.76 13.55
C GLY A 342 -14.29 1.95 13.45
N ASP A 343 -14.18 0.64 13.30
CA ASP A 343 -15.29 -0.30 13.06
C ASP A 343 -15.97 -0.88 14.31
N VAL A 344 -15.70 -0.33 15.50
CA VAL A 344 -16.30 -0.79 16.74
C VAL A 344 -17.81 -0.53 16.72
N LYS A 345 -18.61 -1.58 16.96
CA LYS A 345 -20.08 -1.54 16.94
C LYS A 345 -20.69 -1.37 18.34
N SER A 346 -20.19 -2.10 19.33
CA SER A 346 -20.78 -2.06 20.67
C SER A 346 -19.87 -2.53 21.79
N PHE A 347 -20.15 -2.03 23.00
CA PHE A 347 -19.60 -2.52 24.26
C PHE A 347 -20.72 -3.18 25.06
N THR A 348 -20.48 -4.35 25.63
CA THR A 348 -21.42 -5.06 26.50
C THR A 348 -20.77 -5.32 27.85
N ILE A 349 -21.36 -4.79 28.92
CA ILE A 349 -20.98 -5.10 30.31
C ILE A 349 -21.87 -6.20 30.83
N LYS A 350 -21.27 -7.29 31.30
CA LYS A 350 -22.00 -8.46 31.80
C LYS A 350 -22.09 -8.37 33.32
N ARG A 351 -23.28 -8.13 33.88
CA ARG A 351 -23.52 -8.28 35.32
C ARG A 351 -23.78 -9.75 35.60
N THR A 352 -22.74 -10.47 36.02
CA THR A 352 -22.81 -11.86 36.46
C THR A 352 -23.47 -11.98 37.84
N PRO A 353 -23.89 -13.19 38.26
CA PRO A 353 -24.44 -13.40 39.60
C PRO A 353 -23.56 -12.83 40.71
N ASP A 354 -22.24 -13.01 40.67
CA ASP A 354 -21.32 -12.49 41.70
C ASP A 354 -21.28 -10.94 41.78
N LEU A 355 -21.81 -10.26 40.76
CA LEU A 355 -21.97 -8.80 40.73
C LEU A 355 -23.40 -8.37 41.08
N CYS A 356 -24.18 -9.30 41.66
CA CYS A 356 -25.53 -9.12 42.17
C CYS A 356 -25.54 -9.32 43.69
N TYR A 357 -26.43 -8.63 44.40
CA TYR A 357 -26.57 -8.85 45.83
C TYR A 357 -27.44 -10.09 46.10
N HIS A 358 -26.94 -11.04 46.91
CA HIS A 358 -27.55 -12.36 47.06
C HIS A 358 -28.47 -12.55 48.28
N TYR A 359 -28.58 -11.60 49.21
CA TYR A 359 -29.30 -11.81 50.48
C TYR A 359 -30.80 -11.42 50.44
N GLY A 360 -31.64 -12.45 50.59
CA GLY A 360 -33.02 -12.45 51.12
C GLY A 360 -34.13 -11.79 50.30
N SER A 361 -34.88 -12.59 49.52
CA SER A 361 -36.09 -12.25 48.74
C SER A 361 -37.23 -11.55 49.51
N SER A 362 -37.03 -11.29 50.81
CA SER A 362 -37.97 -10.69 51.74
C SER A 362 -37.84 -9.16 51.92
N MET A 363 -36.80 -8.51 51.37
CA MET A 363 -36.56 -7.06 51.58
C MET A 363 -36.70 -6.15 50.34
N GLY A 364 -37.16 -6.65 49.19
CA GLY A 364 -37.49 -5.79 48.03
C GLY A 364 -36.30 -5.14 47.30
N TYR A 365 -35.04 -5.44 47.67
CA TYR A 365 -33.84 -4.90 47.03
C TYR A 365 -33.48 -5.58 45.68
N TYR A 366 -34.14 -6.69 45.33
CA TYR A 366 -33.81 -7.53 44.17
C TYR A 366 -34.00 -6.85 42.82
N GLU A 367 -34.87 -5.85 42.71
CA GLU A 367 -35.23 -5.28 41.40
C GLU A 367 -34.08 -4.49 40.75
N LYS A 368 -33.04 -4.09 41.50
CA LYS A 368 -31.98 -3.21 41.00
C LYS A 368 -30.72 -3.92 40.50
N THR A 369 -30.43 -5.14 40.98
CA THR A 369 -29.15 -5.85 40.69
C THR A 369 -29.34 -7.31 40.31
N THR A 370 -30.16 -7.62 39.29
CA THR A 370 -30.30 -8.97 38.71
C THR A 370 -29.29 -9.24 37.59
N PRO A 371 -28.90 -10.49 37.29
CA PRO A 371 -28.01 -10.76 36.16
C PRO A 371 -28.56 -10.14 34.86
N GLN A 372 -27.78 -9.24 34.26
CA GLN A 372 -28.21 -8.47 33.10
C GLN A 372 -27.00 -7.96 32.33
N ASN A 373 -27.11 -7.96 31.01
CA ASN A 373 -26.12 -7.33 30.15
C ASN A 373 -26.55 -5.89 29.86
N LYS A 374 -25.59 -4.96 29.94
CA LYS A 374 -25.77 -3.59 29.47
C LYS A 374 -24.95 -3.39 28.20
N THR A 375 -25.63 -3.35 27.07
CA THR A 375 -25.03 -3.12 25.75
C THR A 375 -25.19 -1.66 25.35
N ILE A 376 -24.08 -1.04 24.93
CA ILE A 376 -23.99 0.33 24.45
C ILE A 376 -23.52 0.27 22.99
N TYR A 377 -24.34 0.77 22.06
CA TYR A 377 -24.02 0.83 20.64
C TYR A 377 -23.28 2.12 20.31
N THR A 378 -22.14 2.02 19.63
CA THR A 378 -21.25 3.16 19.33
C THR A 378 -21.87 4.18 18.38
N LYS A 379 -22.78 3.75 17.50
CA LYS A 379 -23.50 4.65 16.58
C LYS A 379 -24.37 5.69 17.29
N ASP A 380 -24.76 5.42 18.54
CA ASP A 380 -25.71 6.24 19.30
C ASP A 380 -24.98 7.19 20.29
N ILE A 381 -23.64 7.16 20.33
CA ILE A 381 -22.82 7.88 21.32
C ILE A 381 -21.55 8.47 20.69
N THR A 382 -20.94 9.44 21.39
CA THR A 382 -19.65 10.04 21.00
C THR A 382 -18.53 9.52 21.89
N SER A 383 -17.35 9.27 21.30
CA SER A 383 -16.15 8.86 22.02
C SER A 383 -15.38 10.08 22.58
N PRO A 384 -14.93 10.09 23.85
CA PRO A 384 -15.23 9.10 24.88
C PRO A 384 -16.66 9.25 25.42
N HIS A 385 -17.31 8.12 25.73
CA HIS A 385 -18.63 8.07 26.35
C HIS A 385 -18.52 7.56 27.79
N THR A 386 -19.32 8.15 28.69
CA THR A 386 -19.35 7.77 30.10
C THR A 386 -20.77 7.42 30.50
N PHE A 387 -20.93 6.31 31.23
CA PHE A 387 -22.20 5.94 31.84
C PHE A 387 -21.98 5.26 33.19
N THR A 388 -23.01 5.26 34.02
CA THR A 388 -23.01 4.56 35.30
C THR A 388 -23.82 3.27 35.22
N TYR A 389 -23.36 2.24 35.91
CA TYR A 389 -24.09 0.99 36.08
C TYR A 389 -23.94 0.47 37.51
N THR A 390 -25.07 0.12 38.11
CA THR A 390 -25.12 -0.35 39.49
C THR A 390 -24.76 -1.83 39.57
N LEU A 391 -23.70 -2.14 40.32
CA LEU A 391 -23.16 -3.48 40.57
C LEU A 391 -23.07 -3.72 42.09
N HIS A 392 -23.03 -4.99 42.50
CA HIS A 392 -22.60 -5.39 43.83
C HIS A 392 -21.10 -5.71 43.81
N PHE A 393 -20.38 -5.25 44.84
CA PHE A 393 -18.97 -5.59 45.06
C PHE A 393 -18.80 -6.18 46.46
N GLU A 394 -17.90 -7.15 46.56
CA GLU A 394 -17.38 -7.64 47.83
C GLU A 394 -16.04 -6.97 48.16
N GLY A 395 -15.59 -7.10 49.42
CA GLY A 395 -14.27 -6.62 49.80
C GLY A 395 -13.18 -7.41 49.09
N GLY A 396 -12.22 -6.71 48.47
CA GLY A 396 -11.18 -7.31 47.63
C GLY A 396 -11.40 -7.00 46.15
N ASP A 397 -10.89 -7.88 45.29
CA ASP A 397 -10.91 -7.73 43.83
C ASP A 397 -12.24 -8.21 43.23
N ASN A 398 -12.89 -7.35 42.45
CA ASN A 398 -14.15 -7.63 41.78
C ASN A 398 -13.93 -7.62 40.26
N LEU A 399 -14.20 -8.75 39.61
CA LEU A 399 -14.00 -8.90 38.18
C LEU A 399 -15.31 -8.62 37.42
N ILE A 400 -15.29 -7.61 36.57
CA ILE A 400 -16.44 -7.21 35.74
C ILE A 400 -16.19 -7.68 34.30
N PRO A 401 -16.88 -8.71 33.81
CA PRO A 401 -16.71 -9.15 32.44
C PRO A 401 -17.31 -8.17 31.44
N TYR A 402 -16.65 -8.03 30.30
CA TYR A 402 -17.14 -7.24 29.19
C TYR A 402 -16.88 -7.94 27.85
N GLU A 403 -17.58 -7.49 26.83
CA GLU A 403 -17.44 -7.91 25.43
C GLU A 403 -17.47 -6.67 24.53
N ILE A 404 -16.59 -6.63 23.52
CA ILE A 404 -16.55 -5.59 22.50
C ILE A 404 -16.75 -6.27 21.16
N GLU A 405 -17.71 -5.77 20.36
CA GLU A 405 -18.06 -6.30 19.05
C GLU A 405 -17.84 -5.21 17.98
N ASP A 406 -17.35 -5.60 16.80
CA ASP A 406 -17.26 -4.75 15.60
C ASP A 406 -18.49 -4.88 14.67
N TYR A 407 -18.52 -4.12 13.58
CA TYR A 407 -19.61 -4.20 12.59
C TYR A 407 -19.63 -5.48 11.75
N HIS A 408 -18.56 -6.28 11.78
CA HIS A 408 -18.42 -7.52 11.02
C HIS A 408 -18.58 -8.78 11.88
N GLY A 409 -18.90 -8.62 13.18
CA GLY A 409 -19.22 -9.69 14.11
C GLY A 409 -18.02 -10.30 14.84
N ASN A 410 -16.81 -9.76 14.72
CA ASN A 410 -15.69 -10.21 15.54
C ASN A 410 -15.82 -9.64 16.96
N ARG A 411 -15.39 -10.42 17.95
CA ARG A 411 -15.59 -10.14 19.37
C ARG A 411 -14.33 -10.34 20.18
N VAL A 412 -14.10 -9.45 21.13
CA VAL A 412 -13.12 -9.64 22.21
C VAL A 412 -13.85 -9.63 23.55
N GLU A 413 -13.47 -10.56 24.42
CA GLU A 413 -13.98 -10.65 25.79
C GLU A 413 -12.85 -10.40 26.79
N GLY A 414 -13.15 -9.64 27.83
CA GLY A 414 -12.19 -9.32 28.86
C GLY A 414 -12.83 -9.12 30.23
N LYS A 415 -12.02 -8.76 31.22
CA LYS A 415 -12.45 -8.50 32.60
C LYS A 415 -11.76 -7.26 33.15
N LEU A 416 -12.54 -6.37 33.74
CA LEU A 416 -12.03 -5.23 34.51
C LEU A 416 -11.91 -5.64 35.97
N ASN A 417 -10.74 -5.45 36.58
CA ASN A 417 -10.56 -5.66 38.01
C ASN A 417 -10.80 -4.33 38.76
N VAL A 418 -11.77 -4.33 39.67
CA VAL A 418 -12.06 -3.23 40.57
C VAL A 418 -11.89 -3.70 42.01
N ARG A 419 -10.90 -3.15 42.70
CA ARG A 419 -10.70 -3.43 44.12
C ARG A 419 -11.60 -2.55 44.98
N ALA A 420 -12.38 -3.19 45.85
CA ALA A 420 -13.26 -2.52 46.80
C ALA A 420 -12.84 -2.80 48.25
N GLU A 421 -12.84 -1.75 49.08
CA GLU A 421 -12.57 -1.85 50.50
C GLU A 421 -13.71 -1.14 51.25
N PHE A 422 -14.50 -1.94 51.98
CA PHE A 422 -15.64 -1.43 52.74
C PHE A 422 -15.28 -1.30 54.21
N VAL A 423 -15.46 -0.11 54.78
CA VAL A 423 -15.36 0.09 56.22
C VAL A 423 -16.59 -0.53 56.87
N ARG A 424 -16.43 -1.72 57.45
CA ARG A 424 -17.44 -2.31 58.33
C ARG A 424 -17.27 -1.66 59.70
N ASN A 425 -17.99 -0.58 59.96
CA ASN A 425 -18.12 -0.12 61.34
C ASN A 425 -18.85 -1.23 62.11
N ASN A 426 -18.17 -1.88 63.05
CA ASN A 426 -18.85 -2.51 64.18
C ASN A 426 -19.71 -1.40 64.77
N ALA A 427 -21.03 -1.43 64.51
CA ALA A 427 -21.94 -0.47 65.11
C ALA A 427 -21.68 -0.45 66.63
N PRO A 428 -21.60 0.72 67.28
CA PRO A 428 -21.55 0.74 68.73
C PRO A 428 -22.76 -0.03 69.23
N THR A 429 -22.52 -1.03 70.08
CA THR A 429 -23.58 -1.72 70.81
C THR A 429 -24.34 -0.67 71.60
N ILE A 430 -25.54 -0.30 71.15
CA ILE A 430 -26.44 0.50 71.97
C ILE A 430 -26.92 -0.44 73.07
N GLU A 431 -26.25 -0.43 74.22
CA GLU A 431 -26.77 -1.03 75.45
C GLU A 431 -28.03 -0.25 75.83
N ASN A 432 -29.21 -0.76 75.45
CA ASN A 432 -30.48 -0.32 76.01
C ASN A 432 -30.60 -0.85 77.44
N ASN A 433 -29.84 -0.28 78.38
CA ASN A 433 -30.09 -0.42 79.81
C ASN A 433 -31.14 0.62 80.26
N ILE A 434 -32.35 0.51 79.72
CA ILE A 434 -33.53 1.10 80.37
C ILE A 434 -34.07 0.04 81.32
N ASP A 435 -33.72 0.18 82.58
CA ASP A 435 -34.28 -0.58 83.69
C ASP A 435 -35.72 -0.12 83.92
N ILE A 436 -36.71 -0.91 83.51
CA ILE A 436 -38.14 -0.56 83.58
C ILE A 436 -38.77 -1.02 84.91
N TYR A 437 -37.97 -1.26 85.95
CA TYR A 437 -38.43 -1.64 87.29
C TYR A 437 -37.74 -0.86 88.41
N ASN A 438 -37.77 0.47 88.35
CA ASN A 438 -37.67 1.33 89.55
C ASN A 438 -38.81 2.33 89.60
#